data_AF-A0A4V2I548-F1
#
_entry.id   AF-A0A4V2I548-F1
#
_cell.length_a   1.000
_cell.length_b   1.000
_cell.length_c   1.000
_cell.angle_alpha   90.00
_cell.angle_beta   90.00
_cell.angle_gamma   90.00
#
_symmetry.space_group_name_H-M   'P 1'
#
loop_
_entity.id
_entity.type
_entity.pdbx_description
1 polymer ?
#
loop_
_entity_poly.entity_id
_entity_poly.type
_entity_poly.pdbx_seq_one_letter_code
_entity_poly.pdbx_strand_id
1 'polypeptide(L)'
;MSKHHRAFKLRIAELALSESSSAVSNKFNVTSRQVRYWTTIYRIHGAESFRSVHKPYSQAFKAEVLKTMAANSWSLGYTSAFFDLS
;
A
#
# COMPACT_ATOMS: atom_id res chain seq x y z
N MET A 1 13.72 -3.78 5.41
CA MET A 1 13.56 -2.32 5.25
C MET A 1 13.13 -2.02 3.82
N SER A 2 12.13 -1.17 3.62
CA SER A 2 11.74 -0.79 2.26
C SER A 2 12.85 0.04 1.62
N LYS A 3 13.26 -0.32 0.39
CA LYS A 3 14.24 0.43 -0.42
C LYS A 3 13.87 1.92 -0.59
N HIS A 4 12.61 2.27 -0.41
CA HIS A 4 12.08 3.62 -0.63
C HIS A 4 11.57 4.23 0.68
N HIS A 5 12.01 5.46 0.95
CA HIS A 5 11.53 6.24 2.10
C HIS A 5 10.07 6.63 1.96
N ARG A 6 9.39 6.83 3.10
CA ARG A 6 7.96 7.19 3.17
C ARG A 6 7.58 8.38 2.29
N ALA A 7 8.34 9.48 2.38
CA ALA A 7 8.04 10.70 1.61
C ALA A 7 8.06 10.44 0.09
N PHE A 8 8.99 9.60 -0.38
CA PHE A 8 9.04 9.21 -1.78
C PHE A 8 7.81 8.39 -2.17
N LYS A 9 7.42 7.39 -1.38
CA LYS A 9 6.23 6.58 -1.65
C LYS A 9 4.95 7.42 -1.70
N LEU A 10 4.79 8.37 -0.76
CA LEU A 10 3.64 9.29 -0.74
C LEU A 10 3.58 10.11 -2.03
N ARG A 11 4.69 10.73 -2.42
CA ARG A 11 4.76 11.53 -3.65
C ARG A 11 4.41 10.72 -4.90
N ILE A 12 4.91 9.49 -5.00
CA ILE A 12 4.61 8.59 -6.12
C ILE A 12 3.13 8.20 -6.13
N ALA A 13 2.57 7.86 -4.98
CA ALA A 13 1.19 7.44 -4.86
C ALA A 13 0.20 8.55 -5.19
N GLU A 14 0.48 9.77 -4.70
CA GLU A 14 -0.29 10.99 -4.99
C GLU A 14 -0.22 11.35 -6.47
N LEU A 15 0.97 11.36 -7.07
CA LEU A 15 1.13 11.64 -8.50
C LEU A 15 0.37 10.65 -9.39
N ALA A 16 0.34 9.38 -8.98
CA ALA A 16 -0.38 8.33 -9.68
C ALA A 16 -1.92 8.40 -9.51
N LEU A 17 -2.45 9.41 -8.82
CA LEU A 17 -3.87 9.75 -8.88
C LEU A 17 -4.23 10.51 -10.16
N SER A 18 -3.29 11.27 -10.73
CA SER A 18 -3.48 12.05 -11.97
C SER A 18 -2.71 11.49 -13.17
N GLU A 19 -1.63 10.76 -12.95
CA GLU A 19 -0.82 10.15 -14.00
C GLU A 19 -0.98 8.62 -14.05
N SER A 20 -0.83 8.03 -15.24
CA SER A 20 -0.86 6.57 -15.36
C SER A 20 0.32 5.92 -14.61
N SER A 21 0.09 4.73 -14.04
CA SER A 21 1.16 4.03 -13.30
C SER A 21 2.40 3.72 -14.16
N SER A 22 2.23 3.56 -15.48
CA SER A 22 3.33 3.34 -16.42
C SER A 22 4.17 4.61 -16.65
N ALA A 23 3.52 5.77 -16.75
CA ALA A 23 4.22 7.05 -16.86
C ALA A 23 5.06 7.34 -15.61
N VAL A 24 4.45 7.16 -14.43
CA VAL A 24 5.14 7.32 -13.14
C VAL A 24 6.27 6.30 -12.97
N SER A 25 6.03 5.05 -13.38
CA SER A 25 7.05 3.98 -13.39
C SER A 25 8.30 4.39 -14.15
N ASN A 26 8.13 4.88 -15.37
CA ASN A 26 9.24 5.30 -16.24
C ASN A 26 9.98 6.52 -15.67
N LYS A 27 9.24 7.50 -15.13
CA LYS A 27 9.80 8.75 -14.60
C LYS A 27 10.67 8.55 -13.36
N PHE A 28 10.34 7.57 -12.52
CA PHE A 28 10.99 7.38 -11.21
C PHE A 28 11.72 6.04 -11.07
N ASN A 29 11.85 5.27 -12.15
CA ASN A 29 12.49 3.95 -12.16
C ASN A 29 11.97 3.01 -11.05
N VAL A 30 10.64 2.97 -10.91
CA VAL A 30 9.91 2.09 -9.99
C VAL A 30 8.95 1.24 -10.80
N THR A 31 8.68 0.00 -10.39
CA THR A 31 7.81 -0.86 -11.20
C THR A 31 6.37 -0.35 -11.19
N SER A 32 5.63 -0.46 -12.30
CA SER A 32 4.19 -0.12 -12.35
C SER A 32 3.37 -0.87 -11.30
N ARG A 33 3.80 -2.07 -10.89
CA ARG A 33 3.18 -2.84 -9.79
C ARG A 33 3.33 -2.11 -8.45
N GLN A 34 4.52 -1.62 -8.13
CA GLN A 34 4.76 -0.83 -6.92
C GLN A 34 3.95 0.45 -6.94
N VAL A 35 3.91 1.16 -8.07
CA VAL A 35 3.11 2.38 -8.22
C VAL A 35 1.65 2.10 -7.90
N ARG A 36 1.01 1.11 -8.57
CA ARG A 36 -0.38 0.75 -8.30
C ARG A 36 -0.64 0.39 -6.85
N TYR A 37 0.25 -0.39 -6.25
CA TYR A 37 0.12 -0.81 -4.86
C TYR A 37 0.20 0.39 -3.90
N TRP A 38 1.17 1.29 -4.09
CA TRP A 38 1.30 2.51 -3.30
C TRP A 38 0.10 3.44 -3.48
N THR A 39 -0.42 3.58 -4.70
CA THR A 39 -1.65 4.33 -4.96
C THR A 39 -2.84 3.74 -4.22
N THR A 40 -2.98 2.41 -4.16
CA THR A 40 -4.05 1.77 -3.37
C THR A 40 -3.93 2.10 -1.88
N ILE A 41 -2.73 2.00 -1.30
CA ILE A 41 -2.51 2.35 0.12
C ILE A 41 -2.87 3.83 0.37
N TYR A 42 -2.46 4.73 -0.53
CA TYR A 42 -2.77 6.16 -0.45
C TYR A 42 -4.26 6.46 -0.59
N ARG A 43 -4.98 5.74 -1.46
CA ARG A 43 -6.44 5.89 -1.56
C ARG A 43 -7.17 5.48 -0.28
N ILE A 44 -6.61 4.53 0.49
CA ILE A 44 -7.21 4.06 1.74
C ILE A 44 -6.86 4.99 2.91
N HIS A 45 -5.59 5.36 3.05
CA HIS A 45 -5.07 6.03 4.26
C HIS A 45 -4.64 7.50 4.04
N GLY A 46 -4.65 7.98 2.80
CA GLY A 46 -4.24 9.33 2.43
C GLY A 46 -2.83 9.68 2.91
N ALA A 47 -2.69 10.83 3.55
CA ALA A 47 -1.42 11.31 4.07
C ALA A 47 -0.85 10.43 5.20
N GLU A 48 -1.62 9.51 5.77
CA GLU A 48 -1.20 8.62 6.85
C GLU A 48 -0.54 7.33 6.34
N SER A 49 -0.51 7.10 5.03
CA SER A 49 0.11 5.91 4.43
C SER A 49 1.59 5.72 4.77
N PHE A 50 2.04 4.47 4.71
CA PHE A 50 3.42 4.03 4.87
C PHE A 50 4.06 4.48 6.19
N ARG A 51 3.25 4.70 7.23
CA ARG A 51 3.76 4.89 8.58
C ARG A 51 4.25 3.53 9.05
N SER A 52 5.54 3.44 9.39
CA SER A 52 6.13 2.24 9.94
C SER A 52 5.54 1.97 11.33
N VAL A 53 4.37 1.36 11.37
CA VAL A 53 3.77 0.85 12.59
C VAL A 53 4.31 -0.56 12.76
N HIS A 54 5.04 -0.80 13.86
CA HIS A 54 5.44 -2.16 14.19
C HIS A 54 4.17 -2.96 14.48
N LYS A 55 3.77 -3.81 13.54
CA LYS A 55 2.63 -4.71 13.73
C LYS A 55 3.09 -5.90 14.56
N PRO A 56 2.32 -6.32 15.59
CA PRO A 56 2.72 -7.42 16.46
C PRO A 56 2.76 -8.77 15.74
N TYR A 57 2.18 -8.88 14.53
CA TYR A 57 2.06 -10.12 13.73
C TYR A 57 1.62 -11.36 14.55
N SER A 58 0.85 -11.12 15.62
CA SER A 58 0.34 -12.15 16.51
C SER A 58 -0.69 -13.03 15.82
N GLN A 59 -0.98 -14.19 16.41
CA GLN A 59 -2.04 -15.08 15.92
C GLN A 59 -3.39 -14.35 15.87
N ALA A 60 -3.71 -13.56 16.90
CA ALA A 60 -4.92 -12.75 16.96
C ALA A 60 -5.00 -11.75 15.81
N PHE A 61 -3.91 -11.01 15.54
CA PHE A 61 -3.85 -10.08 14.41
C PHE A 61 -4.05 -10.78 13.06
N LYS A 62 -3.37 -11.92 12.84
CA LYS A 62 -3.53 -12.69 11.60
C LYS A 62 -4.97 -13.18 11.42
N ALA A 63 -5.62 -13.64 12.51
CA ALA A 63 -7.01 -14.06 12.48
C ALA A 63 -7.97 -12.89 12.15
N GLU A 64 -7.71 -11.70 12.71
CA GLU A 64 -8.46 -10.48 12.40
C GLU A 64 -8.35 -10.09 10.92
N VAL A 65 -7.12 -10.11 10.36
CA VAL A 65 -6.89 -9.82 8.94
C VAL A 65 -7.69 -10.76 8.05
N LEU A 66 -7.64 -12.07 8.31
CA LEU A 66 -8.35 -13.08 7.51
C LEU A 66 -9.88 -12.94 7.64
N LYS A 67 -10.39 -12.70 8.86
CA LYS A 67 -11.82 -12.47 9.09
C LYS A 67 -12.30 -11.23 8.34
N THR A 68 -11.54 -10.14 8.40
CA THR A 68 -11.87 -8.88 7.72
C THR A 68 -11.85 -9.05 6.20
N MET A 69 -10.84 -9.75 5.66
CA MET A 69 -10.75 -10.07 4.24
C MET A 69 -11.98 -10.84 3.75
N ALA A 70 -12.36 -11.90 4.48
CA ALA A 70 -13.51 -12.72 4.14
C ALA A 70 -14.83 -11.94 4.24
N ALA A 71 -15.04 -11.21 5.34
CA ALA A 71 -16.27 -10.47 5.59
C ALA A 71 -16.55 -9.39 4.53
N ASN A 72 -15.50 -8.78 3.98
CA ASN A 72 -15.63 -7.73 2.97
C ASN A 72 -15.39 -8.21 1.53
N SER A 73 -15.15 -9.52 1.33
CA SER A 73 -14.79 -10.08 0.02
C SER A 73 -13.60 -9.36 -0.64
N TRP A 74 -12.63 -8.94 0.16
CA TRP A 74 -11.46 -8.21 -0.34
C TRP A 74 -10.47 -9.15 -1.01
N SER A 75 -9.83 -8.66 -2.07
CA SER A 75 -8.65 -9.34 -2.61
C SER A 75 -7.49 -9.32 -1.61
N LEU A 76 -6.55 -10.26 -1.78
CA LEU A 76 -5.31 -10.28 -1.00
C LEU A 76 -4.54 -8.95 -1.12
N GLY A 77 -4.51 -8.37 -2.32
CA GLY A 77 -3.80 -7.10 -2.58
C GLY A 77 -4.45 -5.92 -1.86
N TYR A 78 -5.77 -5.83 -1.88
CA TYR A 78 -6.48 -4.77 -1.16
C TYR A 78 -6.36 -4.96 0.36
N THR A 79 -6.51 -6.18 0.86
CA THR A 79 -6.34 -6.51 2.28
C THR A 79 -4.93 -6.13 2.77
N SER A 80 -3.91 -6.47 1.99
CA SER A 80 -2.53 -6.08 2.28
C SER A 80 -2.35 -4.56 2.33
N ALA A 81 -2.98 -3.82 1.43
CA ALA A 81 -2.92 -2.36 1.43
C ALA A 81 -3.70 -1.73 2.60
N PHE A 82 -4.88 -2.26 2.92
CA PHE A 82 -5.71 -1.80 4.03
C PHE A 82 -5.00 -1.99 5.36
N PHE A 83 -4.42 -3.16 5.59
CA PHE A 83 -3.64 -3.44 6.78
C PHE A 83 -2.17 -3.01 6.65
N ASP A 84 -1.75 -2.24 5.65
CA ASP A 84 -0.36 -1.79 5.42
C ASP A 84 0.70 -2.88 5.72
N LEU A 85 0.54 -4.06 5.10
CA LEU A 85 1.33 -5.27 5.39
C LEU A 85 2.64 -5.39 4.60
N SER A 86 3.09 -4.33 3.90
CA SER A 86 4.28 -4.37 3.02
C SER A 86 5.60 -3.98 3.68
#